data_AF-A0A076N002-F1
#
_entry.id   AF-A0A076N002-F1
#
_cell.length_a   1.000
_cell.length_b   1.000
_cell.length_c   1.000
_cell.angle_alpha   90.00
_cell.angle_beta   90.00
_cell.angle_gamma   90.00
#
_symmetry.space_group_name_H-M   'P 1'
#
loop_
_entity.id
_entity.type
_entity.pdbx_description
1 polymer ?
#
loop_
_entity_poly.entity_id
_entity_poly.type
_entity_poly.pdbx_seq_one_letter_code
_entity_poly.pdbx_strand_id
1 'polypeptide(L)'
;MVPPSASSHLLGWLVRLVSGGTGRDTWHDGSLPGTYTLLVRNYHGASWAMLFNQRDDASGLSYSDIDATLWTAYRAVSSWRSGDQFPSYC
;
A
#
# COMPACT_ATOMS: atom_id res chain seq x y z
N MET A 1 21.05 20.06 -2.47
CA MET A 1 20.83 19.03 -1.42
C MET A 1 19.38 18.59 -1.53
N VAL A 2 19.13 17.36 -1.97
CA VAL A 2 17.75 16.81 -1.97
C VAL A 2 17.42 16.45 -0.53
N PRO A 3 16.34 16.97 0.07
CA PRO A 3 15.99 16.59 1.44
C PRO A 3 15.71 15.07 1.49
N PRO A 4 16.07 14.39 2.58
CA PRO A 4 15.69 12.99 2.78
C PRO A 4 14.16 12.87 2.66
N SER A 5 13.67 11.71 2.22
CA SER A 5 12.23 11.44 2.10
C SER A 5 11.56 11.59 3.48
N ALA A 6 10.98 12.75 3.74
CA ALA A 6 10.22 13.01 4.95
C ALA A 6 8.83 12.37 4.81
N SER A 7 8.35 11.74 5.88
CA SER A 7 6.96 11.28 5.98
C SER A 7 6.17 12.24 6.87
N SER A 8 4.99 12.67 6.44
CA SER A 8 4.10 13.56 7.19
C SER A 8 2.68 13.02 7.24
N HIS A 9 1.89 13.47 8.22
CA HIS A 9 0.45 13.19 8.27
C HIS A 9 -0.33 14.35 7.66
N LEU A 10 -1.17 14.07 6.67
CA LEU A 10 -2.03 15.05 6.00
C LEU A 10 -3.43 14.48 5.80
N LEU A 11 -4.44 15.10 6.42
CA LEU A 11 -5.85 14.70 6.31
C LEU A 11 -6.10 13.21 6.57
N GLY A 12 -5.41 12.64 7.57
CA GLY A 12 -5.52 11.23 7.93
C GLY A 12 -4.62 10.27 7.14
N TRP A 13 -3.81 10.76 6.20
CA TRP A 13 -2.89 9.94 5.43
C TRP A 13 -1.45 10.17 5.86
N LEU A 14 -0.67 9.09 5.96
CA LEU A 14 0.78 9.20 5.86
C LEU A 14 1.15 9.51 4.42
N VAL A 15 2.04 10.48 4.23
CA VAL A 15 2.49 10.96 2.94
C VAL A 15 4.01 10.95 2.93
N ARG A 16 4.61 10.21 2.01
CA ARG A 16 6.05 10.18 1.78
C ARG A 16 6.38 10.65 0.38
N LEU A 17 7.25 11.66 0.29
CA LEU A 17 7.77 12.09 -1.00
C LEU A 17 8.85 11.12 -1.49
N VAL A 18 8.81 10.80 -2.78
CA VAL A 18 9.88 10.03 -3.43
C VAL A 18 11.09 10.94 -3.61
N SER A 19 12.28 10.39 -3.35
CA SER A 19 13.54 11.12 -3.56
C SER A 19 13.62 11.66 -4.99
N GLY A 20 14.03 12.92 -5.16
CA GLY A 20 14.06 13.59 -6.46
C GLY A 20 12.75 14.28 -6.84
N GLY A 21 11.70 14.26 -5.99
CA GLY A 21 10.48 15.03 -6.19
C GLY A 21 9.56 14.52 -7.30
N THR A 22 9.77 13.28 -7.76
CA THR A 22 9.07 12.69 -8.91
C THR A 22 7.74 12.04 -8.57
N GLY A 23 7.32 12.08 -7.30
CA GLY A 23 6.05 11.49 -6.87
C GLY A 23 5.91 11.41 -5.35
N ARG A 24 4.83 10.76 -4.93
CA ARG A 24 4.53 10.50 -3.52
C ARG A 24 3.85 9.16 -3.33
N ASP A 25 4.18 8.49 -2.24
CA ASP A 25 3.40 7.39 -1.69
C ASP A 25 2.49 7.95 -0.59
N THR A 26 1.25 7.51 -0.57
CA THR A 26 0.29 7.85 0.49
C THR A 26 -0.37 6.60 1.01
N TRP A 27 -0.42 6.44 2.34
CA TRP A 27 -1.07 5.30 2.95
C TRP A 27 -1.79 5.65 4.26
N HIS A 28 -2.67 4.75 4.70
CA HIS A 28 -3.32 4.80 6.00
C HIS A 28 -3.41 3.38 6.55
N ASP A 29 -2.87 3.17 7.76
CA ASP A 29 -3.06 1.96 8.55
C ASP A 29 -4.21 2.11 9.55
N GLY A 30 -5.04 1.08 9.64
CA GLY A 30 -6.10 0.96 10.63
C GLY A 30 -5.83 -0.24 11.55
N SER A 31 -6.10 -0.04 12.83
CA SER A 31 -5.73 -0.99 13.89
C SER A 31 -6.77 -0.98 15.01
N LEU A 32 -8.05 -1.02 14.65
CA LEU A 32 -9.11 -1.20 15.65
C LEU A 32 -9.00 -2.60 16.29
N PRO A 33 -9.50 -2.81 17.52
CA PRO A 33 -9.48 -4.12 18.15
C PRO A 33 -10.07 -5.20 17.23
N GLY A 34 -9.32 -6.28 17.01
CA GLY A 34 -9.74 -7.38 16.14
C GLY A 34 -9.66 -7.10 14.65
N THR A 35 -9.10 -5.97 14.20
CA THR A 35 -8.89 -5.71 12.76
C THR A 35 -7.53 -5.12 12.46
N TYR A 36 -7.07 -5.37 11.24
CA TYR A 36 -5.96 -4.66 10.64
C TYR A 36 -6.34 -4.25 9.22
N THR A 37 -6.12 -2.98 8.90
CA THR A 37 -6.30 -2.47 7.55
C THR A 37 -5.08 -1.70 7.08
N LEU A 38 -4.81 -1.76 5.78
CA LEU A 38 -3.87 -0.86 5.11
C LEU A 38 -4.47 -0.45 3.78
N LEU A 39 -4.40 0.84 3.48
CA LEU A 39 -4.72 1.38 2.16
C LEU A 39 -3.50 2.11 1.64
N VAL A 40 -3.03 1.74 0.44
CA VAL A 40 -1.85 2.33 -0.19
C VAL A 40 -2.20 2.87 -1.57
N ARG A 41 -1.64 4.04 -1.88
CA ARG A 41 -1.54 4.59 -3.24
C ARG A 41 -0.08 4.92 -3.47
N ASN A 42 0.53 4.27 -4.45
CA ASN A 42 1.95 4.45 -4.71
C ASN A 42 2.21 5.40 -5.88
N TYR A 43 3.43 5.92 -5.93
CA TYR A 43 3.83 6.87 -6.97
C TYR A 43 3.92 6.27 -8.38
N HIS A 44 3.96 4.94 -8.50
CA HIS A 44 3.94 4.23 -9.78
C HIS A 44 2.52 4.08 -10.36
N GLY A 45 1.49 4.57 -9.68
CA GLY A 45 0.10 4.54 -10.14
C GLY A 45 -0.68 3.28 -9.72
N ALA A 46 -0.10 2.42 -8.87
CA ALA A 46 -0.82 1.29 -8.30
C ALA A 46 -1.45 1.65 -6.95
N SER A 47 -2.51 0.92 -6.58
CA SER A 47 -3.16 1.01 -5.28
C SER A 47 -3.50 -0.39 -4.80
N TRP A 48 -3.42 -0.61 -3.49
CA TRP A 48 -3.89 -1.84 -2.87
C TRP A 48 -4.53 -1.56 -1.53
N ALA A 49 -5.38 -2.50 -1.13
CA ALA A 49 -6.04 -2.50 0.16
C ALA A 49 -5.86 -3.88 0.81
N MET A 50 -5.59 -3.88 2.11
CA MET A 50 -5.59 -5.05 2.97
C MET A 50 -6.64 -4.86 4.05
N LEU A 51 -7.49 -5.87 4.24
CA LEU A 51 -8.53 -5.88 5.25
C LEU A 51 -8.53 -7.25 5.93
N PHE A 52 -8.19 -7.27 7.21
CA PHE A 52 -8.21 -8.47 8.04
C PHE A 52 -9.16 -8.29 9.21
N ASN A 53 -9.99 -9.31 9.47
CA ASN A 53 -10.83 -9.42 10.67
C ASN A 53 -10.06 -10.03 11.86
N GLN A 54 -8.75 -9.77 11.89
CA GLN A 54 -7.83 -10.13 12.96
C GLN A 54 -6.70 -9.11 12.97
N ARG A 55 -6.07 -8.91 14.14
CA ARG A 55 -4.97 -7.95 14.35
C ARG A 55 -3.66 -8.64 14.73
N ASP A 56 -3.78 -9.85 15.23
CA ASP A 56 -2.72 -10.71 15.69
C ASP A 56 -3.14 -12.17 15.43
N ASP A 57 -2.14 -13.05 15.37
CA ASP A 57 -2.36 -14.48 15.26
C ASP A 57 -1.21 -15.23 15.96
N ALA A 58 -1.29 -16.57 15.98
CA ALA A 58 -0.34 -17.42 16.67
C ALA A 58 1.10 -17.32 16.15
N SER A 59 1.34 -16.74 14.97
CA SER A 59 2.68 -16.51 14.45
C SER A 59 3.45 -15.42 15.21
N GLY A 60 2.73 -14.49 15.85
CA GLY A 60 3.33 -13.32 16.50
C GLY A 60 4.03 -12.34 15.55
N LEU A 61 3.87 -12.50 14.23
CA LEU A 61 4.47 -11.64 13.22
C LEU A 61 3.67 -10.34 13.04
N SER A 62 4.36 -9.29 12.59
CA SER A 62 3.70 -8.00 12.34
C SER A 62 2.95 -8.03 11.01
N TYR A 63 1.71 -7.56 11.02
CA TYR A 63 0.89 -7.46 9.81
C TYR A 63 1.41 -6.36 8.87
N SER A 64 2.25 -5.44 9.38
CA SER A 64 2.96 -4.47 8.53
C SER A 64 3.86 -5.13 7.48
N ASP A 65 4.35 -6.35 7.74
CA ASP A 65 5.30 -7.04 6.86
C ASP A 65 4.63 -7.51 5.56
N ILE A 66 3.29 -7.56 5.55
CA ILE A 66 2.51 -7.89 4.37
C ILE A 66 2.66 -6.80 3.29
N ASP A 67 2.83 -5.53 3.66
CA ASP A 67 3.04 -4.45 2.69
C ASP A 67 4.34 -4.65 1.88
N ALA A 68 5.42 -5.07 2.54
CA ALA A 68 6.68 -5.41 1.87
C ALA A 68 6.51 -6.58 0.87
N THR A 69 5.65 -7.54 1.20
CA THR A 69 5.30 -8.65 0.31
C THR A 69 4.48 -8.18 -0.90
N LEU A 70 3.52 -7.28 -0.70
CA LEU A 70 2.75 -6.69 -1.81
C LEU A 70 3.61 -5.85 -2.74
N TRP A 71 4.58 -5.10 -2.19
CA TRP A 71 5.59 -4.43 -3.00
C TRP A 71 6.43 -5.40 -3.84
N THR A 72 6.81 -6.53 -3.26
CA THR A 72 7.55 -7.59 -3.98
C THR A 72 6.71 -8.16 -5.12
N ALA A 73 5.44 -8.49 -4.85
CA ALA A 73 4.51 -8.98 -5.86
C ALA A 73 4.28 -7.95 -6.98
N TYR A 74 4.07 -6.68 -6.63
CA TYR A 74 3.91 -5.58 -7.59
C TYR A 74 5.12 -5.47 -8.52
N ARG A 75 6.33 -5.52 -7.98
CA ARG A 75 7.59 -5.44 -8.77
C ARG A 75 7.83 -6.67 -9.65
N ALA A 76 7.26 -7.81 -9.31
CA ALA A 76 7.34 -9.02 -10.12
C ALA A 76 6.42 -8.97 -11.36
N VAL A 77 5.43 -8.07 -11.40
CA VAL A 77 4.56 -7.90 -12.57
C VAL A 77 5.30 -7.15 -13.67
N SER A 78 5.71 -7.87 -14.72
CA SER A 78 6.41 -7.30 -15.89
C SER A 78 5.48 -6.63 -16.89
N SER A 79 4.21 -7.00 -16.91
CA SER A 79 3.20 -6.46 -17.84
C SER A 79 1.80 -6.63 -17.28
N TRP A 80 1.03 -5.55 -17.23
CA TRP A 80 -0.40 -5.61 -16.95
C TRP A 80 -1.17 -5.96 -18.23
N ARG A 81 -2.21 -6.79 -18.12
CA ARG A 81 -3.08 -7.13 -19.27
C ARG A 81 -3.84 -5.88 -19.71
N SER A 82 -3.90 -5.66 -21.02
CA SER A 82 -4.74 -4.64 -21.64
C SER A 82 -6.12 -5.19 -22.00
N GLY A 83 -7.08 -4.28 -22.18
CA GLY A 83 -8.46 -4.62 -22.53
C GLY A 83 -9.34 -4.91 -21.31
N ASP A 84 -10.65 -4.95 -21.53
CA ASP A 84 -11.62 -5.32 -20.49
C ASP A 84 -11.43 -6.80 -20.11
N GLN A 85 -11.16 -7.05 -18.82
CA GLN A 85 -11.02 -8.40 -18.28
C GLN A 85 -12.34 -8.98 -17.77
N PHE A 86 -13.42 -8.18 -17.79
CA PHE A 86 -14.74 -8.52 -17.24
C PHE A 86 -15.89 -8.29 -18.25
N PRO A 87 -15.78 -8.74 -19.52
CA PRO A 87 -16.74 -8.40 -20.59
C PRO A 87 -18.14 -9.04 -20.43
N SER A 88 -18.36 -9.86 -19.40
CA SER A 88 -19.59 -10.64 -19.23
C SER A 88 -20.26 -10.44 -17.86
N TYR A 89 -19.85 -9.42 -17.12
CA TYR A 89 -20.48 -9.06 -15.86
C TYR A 89 -21.24 -7.74 -16.06
N CYS A 90 -22.50 -7.88 -16.51
CA CYS A 90 -23.53 -6.84 -16.59
C CYS A 90 -24.74 -7.29 -15.78
#